data_AF-A0A919G7V8-F1
#
_entry.id   AF-A0A919G7V8-F1
#
_cell.length_a   1.000
_cell.length_b   1.000
_cell.length_c   1.000
_cell.angle_alpha   90.00
_cell.angle_beta   90.00
_cell.angle_gamma   90.00
#
_symmetry.space_group_name_H-M   'P 1'
#
loop_
_entity.id
_entity.type
_entity.pdbx_description
1 polymer ?
#
loop_
_entity_poly.entity_id
_entity_poly.type
_entity_poly.pdbx_seq_one_letter_code
_entity_poly.pdbx_strand_id
1 'polypeptide(L)'
;MTGRWVATRYSAGQAAGAFLRLTLVRPVWWLFVAGIELALALLIGISFDDRYGTLTRVLWGPVYALVPTLGIVVVVLGLSYLVNRRRFRQRLREGVVLEGGIGAHFLVLHSPWAQTTLSFDGLASVRSRGQWVFLQQIGSPVVNVWPAELFPPAELARLERSVQPRKS
;
A
#
# COMPACT_ATOMS: atom_id res chain seq x y z
N MET A 1 -17.75 21.20 -2.60
CA MET A 1 -16.99 22.04 -1.66
C MET A 1 -15.59 21.47 -1.54
N THR A 2 -14.55 22.29 -1.53
CA THR A 2 -13.17 21.83 -1.33
C THR A 2 -12.87 21.76 0.16
N GLY A 3 -12.58 20.56 0.66
CA GLY A 3 -12.00 20.38 1.99
C GLY A 3 -10.59 20.95 2.02
N ARG A 4 -10.17 21.44 3.19
CA ARG A 4 -8.80 21.91 3.46
C ARG A 4 -8.25 21.15 4.65
N TRP A 5 -7.05 20.63 4.53
CA TRP A 5 -6.35 19.90 5.58
C TRP A 5 -4.92 20.41 5.71
N VAL A 6 -4.42 20.50 6.95
CA VAL A 6 -3.07 20.99 7.23
C VAL A 6 -2.24 19.88 7.85
N ALA A 7 -1.07 19.63 7.26
CA ALA A 7 -0.15 18.62 7.73
C ALA A 7 0.45 18.98 9.09
N THR A 8 0.49 17.99 9.98
CA THR A 8 1.12 18.06 11.29
C THR A 8 2.44 17.30 11.29
N ARG A 9 3.26 17.50 12.33
CA ARG A 9 4.51 16.73 12.55
C ARG A 9 4.32 15.20 12.55
N TYR A 10 3.11 14.71 12.83
CA TYR A 10 2.78 13.28 12.90
C TYR A 10 2.24 12.71 11.59
N SER A 11 1.76 13.56 10.68
CA SER A 11 1.06 13.16 9.47
C SER A 11 1.89 12.19 8.61
N ALA A 12 3.19 12.46 8.44
CA ALA A 12 4.07 11.58 7.65
C ALA A 12 4.22 10.17 8.26
N GLY A 13 4.25 10.06 9.59
CA GLY A 13 4.33 8.78 10.29
C GLY A 13 3.03 7.99 10.19
N GLN A 14 1.90 8.67 10.33
CA GLN A 14 0.57 8.07 10.20
C GLN A 14 0.30 7.60 8.77
N ALA A 15 0.66 8.40 7.75
CA ALA A 15 0.55 8.03 6.34
C ALA A 15 1.41 6.80 6.01
N ALA A 16 2.66 6.76 6.49
CA ALA A 16 3.54 5.60 6.31
C ALA A 16 2.99 4.33 6.97
N GLY A 17 2.46 4.45 8.19
CA GLY A 17 1.83 3.33 8.90
C GLY A 17 0.56 2.84 8.20
N ALA A 18 -0.28 3.74 7.71
CA ALA A 18 -1.47 3.40 6.95
C ALA A 18 -1.11 2.72 5.61
N PHE A 19 -0.08 3.19 4.92
CA PHE A 19 0.44 2.57 3.71
C PHE A 19 0.96 1.15 3.97
N LEU A 20 1.72 0.95 5.05
CA LEU A 20 2.20 -0.38 5.45
C LEU A 20 1.03 -1.35 5.73
N ARG A 21 0.00 -0.90 6.43
CA ARG A 21 -1.22 -1.69 6.68
C ARG A 21 -1.94 -2.02 5.37
N LEU A 22 -1.98 -1.09 4.41
CA LEU A 22 -2.55 -1.36 3.08
C LEU A 22 -1.74 -2.45 2.35
N THR A 23 -0.41 -2.39 2.40
CA THR A 23 0.47 -3.42 1.81
C THR A 23 0.17 -4.80 2.39
N LEU A 24 0.03 -4.91 3.71
CA LEU A 24 -0.25 -6.19 4.38
C LEU A 24 -1.62 -6.80 4.05
N VAL A 25 -2.59 -5.99 3.62
CA VAL A 25 -3.93 -6.47 3.24
C VAL A 25 -4.00 -6.86 1.75
N ARG A 26 -3.02 -6.46 0.93
CA ARG A 26 -3.04 -6.76 -0.51
C ARG A 26 -2.72 -8.24 -0.75
N PRO A 27 -3.54 -8.99 -1.50
CA PRO A 27 -3.28 -10.41 -1.78
C PRO A 27 -1.97 -10.62 -2.55
N VAL A 28 -1.61 -9.67 -3.43
CA VAL A 28 -0.34 -9.69 -4.17
C VAL A 28 0.87 -9.73 -3.24
N TRP A 29 0.81 -9.08 -2.07
CA TRP A 29 1.88 -9.15 -1.08
C TRP A 29 2.03 -10.58 -0.52
N TRP A 30 0.92 -11.23 -0.20
CA TRP A 30 0.95 -12.61 0.30
C TRP A 30 1.37 -13.61 -0.77
N LEU A 31 1.01 -13.39 -2.04
CA LEU A 31 1.52 -14.18 -3.17
C LEU A 31 3.05 -14.03 -3.30
N PHE A 32 3.57 -12.81 -3.13
CA PHE A 32 5.01 -12.57 -3.11
C PHE A 32 5.70 -13.30 -1.94
N VAL A 33 5.15 -13.23 -0.73
CA VAL A 33 5.66 -13.95 0.44
C VAL A 33 5.64 -15.46 0.22
N ALA A 34 4.53 -16.00 -0.29
CA ALA A 34 4.40 -17.43 -0.61
C ALA A 34 5.41 -17.87 -1.69
N GLY A 35 5.68 -17.02 -2.68
CA GLY A 35 6.70 -17.28 -3.69
C GLY A 35 8.11 -17.35 -3.12
N ILE A 36 8.46 -16.44 -2.20
CA ILE A 36 9.74 -16.46 -1.48
C ILE A 36 9.86 -17.72 -0.62
N GLU A 37 8.82 -18.02 0.15
CA GLU A 37 8.77 -19.20 1.01
C GLU A 37 9.00 -20.48 0.22
N LEU A 38 8.28 -20.65 -0.90
CA LEU A 38 8.45 -21.81 -1.77
C LEU A 38 9.87 -21.90 -2.34
N ALA A 39 10.44 -20.79 -2.80
CA ALA A 39 11.79 -20.77 -3.34
C ALA A 39 12.84 -21.17 -2.28
N LEU A 40 12.70 -20.66 -1.05
CA LEU A 40 13.59 -21.00 0.07
C LEU A 40 13.40 -22.44 0.53
N ALA A 41 12.15 -22.93 0.58
CA ALA A 41 11.84 -24.31 0.93
C ALA A 41 12.49 -25.30 -0.04
N LEU A 42 12.45 -25.01 -1.34
CA LEU A 42 13.12 -25.81 -2.37
C LEU A 42 14.65 -25.76 -2.22
N LEU A 43 15.22 -24.57 -2.01
CA LEU A 43 16.66 -24.39 -1.84
C LEU A 43 17.18 -25.16 -0.63
N ILE A 44 16.50 -25.03 0.52
CA ILE A 44 16.85 -25.75 1.75
C ILE A 44 16.62 -27.26 1.56
N GLY A 45 15.52 -27.66 0.92
CA GLY A 45 15.20 -29.04 0.60
C GLY A 45 16.29 -29.76 -0.20
N ILE A 46 16.87 -29.08 -1.19
CA ILE A 46 17.99 -29.58 -2.01
C ILE A 46 19.30 -29.65 -1.22
N SER A 47 19.47 -28.80 -0.20
CA SER A 47 20.68 -28.76 0.63
C SER A 47 20.77 -29.87 1.69
N PHE A 48 19.71 -30.64 1.91
CA PHE A 48 19.72 -31.77 2.84
C PHE A 48 20.59 -32.92 2.33
N ASP A 49 21.36 -33.54 3.24
CA ASP A 49 22.15 -34.74 2.97
C ASP A 49 21.27 -35.93 2.47
N ASP A 50 21.83 -36.80 1.64
CA ASP A 50 21.21 -38.01 1.06
C ASP A 50 20.77 -39.05 2.08
N ARG A 51 21.18 -38.86 3.33
CA ARG A 51 20.72 -39.65 4.48
C ARG A 51 19.26 -39.38 4.84
N TYR A 52 18.69 -38.24 4.47
CA TYR A 52 17.30 -37.91 4.76
C TYR A 52 16.39 -38.34 3.61
N GLY A 53 15.40 -39.19 3.92
CA GLY A 53 14.39 -39.60 2.95
C GLY A 53 13.60 -38.41 2.36
N THR A 54 13.12 -38.56 1.14
CA THR A 54 12.41 -37.50 0.38
C THR A 54 11.26 -36.89 1.17
N LEU A 55 10.50 -37.71 1.90
CA LEU A 55 9.38 -37.23 2.73
C LEU A 55 9.84 -36.24 3.82
N THR A 56 10.96 -36.54 4.48
CA THR A 56 11.54 -35.67 5.51
C THR A 56 11.96 -34.32 4.92
N ARG A 57 12.56 -34.33 3.72
CA ARG A 57 12.98 -33.10 3.02
C ARG A 57 11.78 -32.23 2.64
N VAL A 58 10.73 -32.84 2.11
CA VAL A 58 9.50 -32.12 1.70
C VAL A 58 8.76 -31.54 2.89
N LEU A 59 8.70 -32.25 4.02
CA LEU A 59 8.03 -31.77 5.23
C LEU A 59 8.82 -30.67 5.94
N TRP A 60 10.13 -30.86 6.13
CA TRP A 60 10.95 -29.95 6.94
C TRP A 60 11.50 -28.77 6.16
N GLY A 61 11.68 -28.87 4.83
CA GLY A 61 12.15 -27.77 3.99
C GLY A 61 11.34 -26.48 4.19
N PRO A 62 10.00 -26.52 4.07
CA PRO A 62 9.15 -25.36 4.37
C PRO A 62 9.29 -24.87 5.82
N VAL A 63 9.31 -25.78 6.79
CA VAL A 63 9.43 -25.38 8.21
C VAL A 63 10.72 -24.61 8.47
N TYR A 64 11.84 -25.04 7.89
CA TYR A 64 13.12 -24.32 7.98
C TYR A 64 13.14 -23.03 7.15
N ALA A 65 12.39 -22.96 6.05
CA ALA A 65 12.28 -21.77 5.21
C ALA A 65 11.52 -20.62 5.89
N LEU A 66 10.61 -20.92 6.82
CA LEU A 66 9.86 -19.90 7.56
C LEU A 66 10.77 -18.87 8.24
N VAL A 67 11.89 -19.29 8.84
CA VAL A 67 12.80 -18.40 9.57
C VAL A 67 13.43 -17.34 8.64
N PRO A 68 14.15 -17.71 7.56
CA PRO A 68 14.67 -16.72 6.62
C PRO A 68 13.56 -15.93 5.91
N THR A 69 12.41 -16.54 5.60
CA THR A 69 11.27 -15.81 5.00
C THR A 69 10.77 -14.72 5.92
N LEU A 70 10.54 -15.01 7.20
CA LEU A 70 10.13 -14.01 8.19
C LEU A 70 11.17 -12.91 8.33
N GLY A 71 12.46 -13.27 8.33
CA GLY A 71 13.57 -12.31 8.31
C GLY A 71 13.50 -11.36 7.11
N ILE A 72 13.36 -11.89 5.90
CA ILE A 72 13.21 -11.11 4.67
C ILE A 72 11.98 -10.22 4.73
N VAL A 73 10.83 -10.75 5.16
CA VAL A 73 9.57 -9.99 5.29
C VAL A 73 9.75 -8.80 6.22
N VAL A 74 10.35 -8.99 7.40
CA VAL A 74 10.61 -7.89 8.35
C VAL A 74 11.54 -6.85 7.75
N VAL A 75 12.61 -7.27 7.07
CA VAL A 75 13.56 -6.35 6.41
C VAL A 75 12.88 -5.55 5.29
N VAL A 76 12.14 -6.22 4.40
CA VAL A 76 11.44 -5.57 3.28
C VAL A 76 10.38 -4.59 3.78
N LEU A 77 9.57 -4.98 4.77
CA LEU A 77 8.57 -4.10 5.37
C LEU A 77 9.21 -2.93 6.10
N GLY A 78 10.29 -3.17 6.85
CA GLY A 78 11.06 -2.14 7.55
C GLY A 78 11.66 -1.11 6.59
N LEU A 79 12.34 -1.57 5.54
CA LEU A 79 12.90 -0.71 4.49
C LEU A 79 11.80 0.06 3.76
N SER A 80 10.72 -0.61 3.37
CA SER A 80 9.56 0.04 2.74
C SER A 80 8.96 1.13 3.64
N TYR A 81 8.80 0.85 4.93
CA TYR A 81 8.33 1.84 5.90
C TYR A 81 9.28 3.04 6.00
N LEU A 82 10.60 2.81 6.09
CA LEU A 82 11.59 3.88 6.19
C LEU A 82 11.62 4.75 4.92
N VAL A 83 11.62 4.14 3.73
CA VAL A 83 11.60 4.84 2.45
C VAL A 83 10.33 5.66 2.31
N ASN A 84 9.17 5.08 2.58
CA ASN A 84 7.89 5.79 2.50
C ASN A 84 7.79 6.91 3.55
N ARG A 85 8.24 6.67 4.78
CA ARG A 85 8.31 7.70 5.82
C ARG A 85 9.20 8.87 5.40
N ARG A 86 10.35 8.61 4.78
CA ARG A 86 11.22 9.67 4.24
C ARG A 86 10.54 10.46 3.13
N ARG A 87 9.91 9.78 2.16
CA ARG A 87 9.15 10.41 1.07
C ARG A 87 7.98 11.25 1.60
N PHE A 88 7.20 10.72 2.53
CA PHE A 88 6.11 11.46 3.16
C PHE A 88 6.60 12.62 4.01
N ARG A 89 7.73 12.52 4.72
CA ARG A 89 8.31 13.67 5.44
C ARG A 89 8.72 14.81 4.50
N GLN A 90 9.11 14.50 3.27
CA GLN A 90 9.41 15.52 2.27
C GLN A 90 8.13 16.21 1.75
N ARG A 91 7.03 15.45 1.59
CA ARG A 91 5.75 15.92 1.02
C ARG A 91 4.71 16.39 2.04
N LEU A 92 4.83 16.01 3.30
CA LEU A 92 3.87 16.32 4.38
C LEU A 92 4.65 16.96 5.53
N ARG A 93 5.40 18.02 5.21
CA ARG A 93 6.04 18.87 6.22
C ARG A 93 4.96 19.60 7.01
N GLU A 94 5.26 19.91 8.26
CA GLU A 94 4.35 20.67 9.11
C GLU A 94 3.96 22.00 8.43
N GLY A 95 2.66 22.32 8.46
CA GLY A 95 2.11 23.52 7.82
C GLY A 95 1.79 23.36 6.33
N VAL A 96 2.13 22.25 5.68
CA VAL A 96 1.71 21.96 4.29
C VAL A 96 0.18 21.89 4.24
N VAL A 97 -0.42 22.73 3.41
CA VAL A 97 -1.86 22.74 3.19
C VAL A 97 -2.17 21.86 1.99
N LEU A 98 -3.06 20.90 2.18
CA LEU A 98 -3.66 20.11 1.12
C LEU A 98 -5.12 20.52 0.98
N GLU A 99 -5.58 20.65 -0.23
CA GLU A 99 -6.98 20.94 -0.53
C GLU A 99 -7.48 19.90 -1.52
N GLY A 100 -8.74 19.53 -1.41
CA GLY A 100 -9.31 18.50 -2.26
C GLY A 100 -10.82 18.61 -2.33
N GLY A 101 -11.40 18.15 -3.42
CA GLY A 101 -12.84 18.12 -3.59
C GLY A 101 -13.28 17.07 -4.60
N ILE A 102 -14.42 16.45 -4.33
CA ILE A 102 -15.05 15.49 -5.24
C ILE A 102 -16.11 16.24 -6.06
N GLY A 103 -15.85 16.38 -7.36
CA GLY A 103 -16.82 16.86 -8.33
C GLY A 103 -17.81 15.77 -8.75
N ALA A 104 -18.57 16.02 -9.82
CA ALA A 104 -19.52 15.05 -10.36
C ALA A 104 -18.82 13.81 -10.95
N HIS A 105 -17.76 14.03 -11.74
CA HIS A 105 -17.01 12.99 -12.46
C HIS A 105 -15.49 13.10 -12.31
N PHE A 106 -15.03 14.07 -11.51
CA PHE A 106 -13.61 14.35 -11.35
C PHE A 106 -13.29 14.63 -9.89
N LEU A 107 -12.05 14.33 -9.53
CA LEU A 107 -11.46 14.59 -8.24
C LEU A 107 -10.42 15.70 -8.42
N VAL A 108 -10.59 16.82 -7.74
CA VAL A 108 -9.58 17.89 -7.74
C VAL A 108 -8.77 17.76 -6.47
N LEU A 109 -7.46 17.72 -6.62
CA LEU A 109 -6.49 17.61 -5.54
C LEU A 109 -5.47 18.72 -5.73
N HIS A 110 -5.28 19.51 -4.70
CA HIS A 110 -4.37 20.64 -4.71
C HIS A 110 -3.35 20.46 -3.59
N SER A 111 -2.08 20.45 -3.98
CA SER A 111 -0.93 20.42 -3.10
C SER A 111 -0.03 21.61 -3.45
N PRO A 112 0.88 22.05 -2.55
CA PRO A 112 1.75 23.19 -2.84
C PRO A 112 2.65 23.04 -4.06
N TRP A 113 2.84 21.81 -4.55
CA TRP A 113 3.73 21.50 -5.67
C TRP A 113 3.00 21.13 -6.95
N ALA A 114 1.71 20.78 -6.85
CA ALA A 114 0.95 20.28 -7.99
C ALA A 114 -0.54 20.41 -7.73
N GLN A 115 -1.26 20.83 -8.77
CA GLN A 115 -2.69 20.65 -8.90
C GLN A 115 -2.94 19.44 -9.79
N THR A 116 -3.79 18.53 -9.35
CA THR A 116 -4.11 17.30 -10.05
C THR A 116 -5.61 17.14 -10.13
N THR A 117 -6.13 17.05 -11.36
CA THR A 117 -7.54 16.75 -11.62
C THR A 117 -7.61 15.35 -12.20
N LEU A 118 -8.30 14.44 -11.52
CA LEU A 118 -8.43 13.03 -11.92
C LEU A 118 -9.86 12.73 -12.32
N SER A 119 -10.06 12.28 -13.55
CA SER A 119 -11.34 11.66 -13.93
C SER A 119 -11.54 10.37 -13.14
N PHE A 120 -12.80 10.08 -12.76
CA PHE A 120 -13.13 8.82 -12.09
C PHE A 120 -12.79 7.61 -12.96
N ASP A 121 -12.94 7.73 -14.29
CA ASP A 121 -12.58 6.68 -15.25
C ASP A 121 -11.07 6.44 -15.32
N GLY A 122 -10.26 7.41 -14.90
CA GLY A 122 -8.80 7.30 -14.82
C GLY A 122 -8.30 6.65 -13.53
N LEU A 123 -9.19 6.33 -12.58
CA LEU A 123 -8.83 5.70 -11.30
C LEU A 123 -8.95 4.18 -11.41
N ALA A 124 -7.87 3.48 -11.10
CA ALA A 124 -7.84 2.03 -10.97
C ALA A 124 -8.38 1.55 -9.62
N SER A 125 -8.12 2.30 -8.55
CA SER A 125 -8.69 1.99 -7.23
C SER A 125 -8.74 3.21 -6.32
N VAL A 126 -9.76 3.23 -5.47
CA VAL A 126 -9.90 4.13 -4.32
C VAL A 126 -10.14 3.27 -3.09
N ARG A 127 -9.36 3.49 -2.04
CA ARG A 127 -9.49 2.77 -0.76
C ARG A 127 -9.32 3.74 0.39
N SER A 128 -10.26 3.75 1.32
CA SER A 128 -10.10 4.41 2.62
C SER A 128 -9.54 3.45 3.68
N ARG A 129 -8.57 3.91 4.49
CA ARG A 129 -8.04 3.16 5.63
C ARG A 129 -7.60 4.11 6.75
N GLY A 130 -8.39 4.14 7.82
CA GLY A 130 -8.18 5.10 8.91
C GLY A 130 -8.38 6.52 8.40
N GLN A 131 -7.44 7.43 8.72
CA GLN A 131 -7.48 8.83 8.30
C GLN A 131 -6.89 9.09 6.91
N TRP A 132 -6.72 8.04 6.09
CA TRP A 132 -6.05 8.16 4.80
C TRP A 132 -6.86 7.50 3.68
N VAL A 133 -6.84 8.13 2.51
CA VAL A 133 -7.42 7.68 1.26
C VAL A 133 -6.29 7.42 0.27
N PHE A 134 -6.33 6.24 -0.33
CA PHE A 134 -5.35 5.74 -1.28
C PHE A 134 -5.98 5.74 -2.66
N LEU A 135 -5.37 6.47 -3.58
CA LEU A 135 -5.83 6.65 -4.95
C LEU A 135 -4.78 6.05 -5.90
N GLN A 136 -5.20 5.16 -6.77
CA GLN A 136 -4.35 4.61 -7.81
C GLN A 136 -4.94 4.93 -9.17
N GLN A 137 -4.13 5.45 -10.08
CA GLN A 137 -4.53 5.72 -11.46
C GLN A 137 -4.32 4.48 -12.34
N ILE A 138 -5.13 4.33 -13.39
CA ILE A 138 -4.94 3.31 -14.41
C ILE A 138 -3.59 3.52 -15.10
N GLY A 139 -2.85 2.42 -15.32
CA GLY A 139 -1.53 2.46 -15.94
C GLY A 139 -0.41 2.99 -15.04
N SER A 140 -0.72 3.44 -13.82
CA SER A 140 0.28 3.92 -12.86
C SER A 140 0.48 2.93 -11.71
N PRO A 141 1.72 2.52 -11.42
CA PRO A 141 2.03 1.75 -10.22
C PRO A 141 2.03 2.63 -8.95
N VAL A 142 1.92 3.96 -9.11
CA VAL A 142 1.99 4.91 -8.00
C VAL A 142 0.65 5.02 -7.29
N VAL A 143 0.66 4.83 -5.98
CA VAL A 143 -0.48 5.08 -5.10
C VAL A 143 -0.30 6.46 -4.45
N ASN A 144 -1.22 7.36 -4.74
CA ASN A 144 -1.30 8.65 -4.09
C ASN A 144 -2.03 8.52 -2.75
N VAL A 145 -1.52 9.19 -1.72
CA VAL A 145 -2.05 9.10 -0.35
C VAL A 145 -2.51 10.49 0.07
N TRP A 146 -3.78 10.60 0.42
CA TRP A 146 -4.45 11.84 0.79
C TRP A 146 -5.18 11.69 2.13
N PRO A 147 -5.27 12.74 2.94
CA PRO A 147 -6.02 12.70 4.20
C PRO A 147 -7.52 12.50 3.92
N ALA A 148 -8.17 11.66 4.73
CA ALA A 148 -9.58 11.34 4.57
C ALA A 148 -10.50 12.53 4.82
N GLU A 149 -10.05 13.49 5.63
CA GLU A 149 -10.80 14.71 5.96
C GLU A 149 -11.07 15.61 4.73
N LEU A 150 -10.34 15.43 3.64
CA LEU A 150 -10.60 16.14 2.38
C LEU A 150 -11.80 15.59 1.61
N PHE A 151 -12.31 14.41 2.00
CA PHE A 151 -13.36 13.71 1.28
C PHE A 151 -14.53 13.46 2.24
N PRO A 152 -15.67 14.16 2.07
CA PRO A 152 -16.87 13.86 2.84
C PRO A 152 -17.22 12.36 2.73
N PRO A 153 -17.56 11.66 3.83
CA PRO A 153 -17.76 10.21 3.81
C PRO A 153 -18.77 9.73 2.76
N ALA A 154 -19.84 10.50 2.54
CA ALA A 154 -20.85 10.21 1.53
C ALA A 154 -20.31 10.31 0.10
N GLU A 155 -19.46 11.30 -0.18
CA GLU A 155 -18.84 11.48 -1.50
C GLU A 155 -17.74 10.45 -1.74
N LEU A 156 -16.97 10.11 -0.70
CA LEU A 156 -15.96 9.07 -0.76
C LEU A 156 -16.58 7.69 -1.05
N ALA A 157 -17.69 7.36 -0.38
CA ALA A 157 -18.43 6.13 -0.66
C ALA A 157 -19.06 6.11 -2.07
N ARG A 158 -19.40 7.27 -2.62
CA ARG A 158 -19.82 7.39 -4.03
C ARG A 158 -18.64 7.12 -4.97
N LEU A 159 -17.49 7.73 -4.70
CA LEU A 159 -16.26 7.55 -5.48
C LEU A 159 -15.77 6.09 -5.45
N GLU A 160 -15.76 5.46 -4.28
CA GLU A 160 -15.38 4.05 -4.14
C GLU A 160 -16.32 3.14 -4.95
N ARG A 161 -17.62 3.43 -5.00
CA ARG A 161 -18.59 2.68 -5.83
C ARG A 161 -18.40 2.92 -7.33
N SER A 162 -18.05 4.13 -7.76
CA SER A 162 -17.82 4.40 -9.18
C SER A 162 -16.51 3.81 -9.70
N VAL A 163 -15.51 3.65 -8.83
CA VAL A 163 -14.19 3.10 -9.18
C VAL A 163 -14.09 1.58 -8.94
N GLN A 164 -15.00 0.99 -8.16
CA GLN A 164 -15.05 -0.46 -8.05
C GLN A 164 -15.16 -1.06 -9.45
N PRO A 165 -14.31 -2.06 -9.77
CA PRO A 165 -14.33 -2.66 -11.09
C PRO A 165 -15.76 -3.11 -11.35
N ARG A 166 -16.37 -2.60 -12.42
CA ARG A 166 -17.49 -3.31 -13.03
C ARG A 166 -16.95 -4.73 -13.22
N LYS A 167 -17.46 -5.68 -12.44
CA LYS A 167 -17.22 -7.10 -12.72
C LYS A 167 -17.80 -7.32 -14.11
N SER A 168 -16.96 -7.18 -15.13
CA SER A 168 -17.22 -7.66 -16.48
C SER A 168 -16.94 -9.15 -16.49
#